data_AF-A0A5C4R0J0-F1
#
_entry.id   AF-A0A5C4R0J0-F1
#
_cell.length_a   1.000
_cell.length_b   1.000
_cell.length_c   1.000
_cell.angle_alpha   90.00
_cell.angle_beta   90.00
_cell.angle_gamma   90.00
#
_symmetry.space_group_name_H-M   'P 1'
#
loop_
_entity.id
_entity.type
_entity.pdbx_description
1 polymer ?
#
loop_
_entity_poly.entity_id
_entity_poly.type
_entity_poly.pdbx_seq_one_letter_code
_entity_poly.pdbx_strand_id
1 'polypeptide(L)'
;MLAAAAAVVLILGAAVVAVIIADPHRLGQAYTGAPDGSRPDGSRPDGSRPDGSGPARAAEQTMTAPLAGRQRATFVLVDGVSSFELRVADLGDDLYRIDTPAGSGVAARSEVRGDTVRLGLADTGASGVKAVRVLLNERVAWRLQLTGGVSGQVLDLTRARLLGVELAGGSSRTEVLLPVIDGTVVVRLTGGTSQLDVRVPGAPAVRVRVGAGAGSVVVGDERWNGVGAGSLLGAPGWDRSTDRLYLDLVAGANSVTVDTGEG
;
A
#
# COMPACT_ATOMS: atom_id res chain seq x y z
N MET A 1 27.23 -7.94 49.03
CA MET A 1 27.30 -7.49 47.63
C MET A 1 26.21 -8.27 46.88
N LEU A 2 24.97 -7.76 46.72
CA LEU A 2 24.50 -6.75 45.74
C LEU A 2 25.05 -7.08 44.33
N ALA A 3 24.29 -7.40 43.29
CA ALA A 3 22.95 -6.94 42.87
C ALA A 3 22.26 -8.01 41.96
N ALA A 4 20.94 -8.25 42.11
CA ALA A 4 19.82 -7.73 41.28
C ALA A 4 19.65 -8.46 39.91
N ALA A 5 18.57 -9.24 39.73
CA ALA A 5 17.29 -8.88 39.04
C ALA A 5 17.48 -8.67 37.51
N ALA A 6 16.71 -9.25 36.58
CA ALA A 6 15.28 -9.51 36.57
C ALA A 6 14.86 -10.59 35.54
N ALA A 7 13.70 -11.19 35.80
CA ALA A 7 12.92 -12.03 34.89
C ALA A 7 11.88 -11.20 34.08
N VAL A 8 11.02 -11.90 33.31
CA VAL A 8 9.74 -11.49 32.66
C VAL A 8 9.88 -11.19 31.14
N VAL A 9 9.58 -12.13 30.23
CA VAL A 9 8.28 -12.65 29.72
C VAL A 9 7.49 -11.63 28.87
N LEU A 10 7.34 -11.89 27.55
CA LEU A 10 6.02 -12.05 26.91
C LEU A 10 6.09 -12.45 25.43
N ILE A 11 5.34 -13.51 25.14
CA ILE A 11 4.99 -14.11 23.86
C ILE A 11 3.99 -13.19 23.13
N LEU A 12 4.21 -12.91 21.84
CA LEU A 12 3.21 -12.38 20.91
C LEU A 12 3.70 -12.75 19.49
N GLY A 13 2.99 -13.39 18.59
CA GLY A 13 1.65 -13.95 18.53
C GLY A 13 1.55 -14.48 17.10
N ALA A 14 1.54 -15.80 16.94
CA ALA A 14 1.38 -16.44 15.64
C ALA A 14 -0.07 -16.28 15.18
N ALA A 15 -0.31 -15.51 14.12
CA ALA A 15 -1.60 -15.47 13.45
C ALA A 15 -1.59 -16.44 12.28
N VAL A 16 -2.33 -17.54 12.44
CA VAL A 16 -2.64 -18.53 11.40
C VAL A 16 -3.57 -17.86 10.37
N VAL A 17 -3.12 -17.78 9.11
CA VAL A 17 -3.99 -17.44 7.98
C VAL A 17 -4.62 -18.74 7.48
N ALA A 18 -5.90 -18.94 7.80
CA ALA A 18 -6.71 -19.98 7.18
C ALA A 18 -7.02 -19.57 5.73
N VAL A 19 -6.46 -20.30 4.77
CA VAL A 19 -6.80 -20.19 3.35
C VAL A 19 -8.18 -20.84 3.16
N ILE A 20 -9.21 -20.04 2.88
CA ILE A 20 -10.50 -20.55 2.43
C ILE A 20 -10.33 -20.98 0.97
N ILE A 21 -10.30 -22.30 0.77
CA ILE A 21 -10.37 -22.95 -0.53
C ILE A 21 -11.75 -22.66 -1.11
N ALA A 22 -11.79 -21.90 -2.19
CA ALA A 22 -13.00 -21.72 -2.99
C ALA A 22 -13.36 -23.05 -3.66
N ASP A 23 -14.60 -23.43 -3.47
CA ASP A 23 -15.29 -24.66 -3.87
C ASP A 23 -15.23 -24.91 -5.41
N PRO A 24 -14.63 -26.01 -5.90
CA PRO A 24 -14.48 -26.29 -7.33
C PRO A 24 -15.70 -26.98 -7.98
N HIS A 25 -16.88 -26.99 -7.35
CA HIS A 25 -18.07 -27.64 -7.90
C HIS A 25 -19.18 -26.66 -8.31
N ARG A 26 -18.91 -25.84 -9.33
CA ARG A 26 -19.94 -25.31 -10.22
C ARG A 26 -19.49 -25.34 -11.67
N LEU A 27 -19.26 -26.54 -12.18
CA LEU A 27 -19.34 -26.83 -13.60
C LEU A 27 -20.67 -27.53 -13.86
N GLY A 28 -21.46 -26.95 -14.75
CA GLY A 28 -22.65 -27.58 -15.31
C GLY A 28 -23.94 -26.81 -15.07
N GLN A 29 -24.22 -25.81 -15.91
CA GLN A 29 -25.56 -25.66 -16.46
C GLN A 29 -25.46 -25.35 -17.95
N ALA A 30 -26.13 -26.22 -18.71
CA ALA A 30 -26.15 -26.23 -20.16
C ALA A 30 -26.85 -24.99 -20.72
N TYR A 31 -26.29 -24.48 -21.80
CA TYR A 31 -26.86 -23.42 -22.61
C TYR A 31 -27.97 -24.02 -23.50
N THR A 32 -29.22 -23.97 -23.04
CA THR A 32 -30.40 -24.09 -23.91
C THR A 32 -31.04 -22.71 -24.01
N GLY A 33 -30.60 -21.95 -25.02
CA GLY A 33 -31.25 -20.69 -25.40
C GLY A 33 -32.58 -20.99 -26.09
N ALA A 34 -33.68 -20.55 -25.49
CA ALA A 34 -34.92 -20.28 -26.20
C ALA A 34 -34.72 -19.04 -27.10
N PRO A 35 -35.31 -18.98 -28.30
CA PRO A 35 -35.12 -17.83 -29.18
C PRO A 35 -35.84 -16.61 -28.61
N ASP A 36 -35.08 -15.67 -28.07
CA ASP A 36 -35.59 -14.35 -27.69
C ASP A 36 -35.73 -13.52 -28.97
N GLY A 37 -36.96 -13.07 -29.26
CA GLY A 37 -37.40 -12.52 -30.55
C GLY A 37 -36.87 -11.12 -30.88
N SER A 38 -35.57 -10.87 -30.70
CA SER A 38 -34.94 -9.60 -31.05
C SER A 38 -34.28 -9.67 -32.43
N ARG A 39 -34.63 -8.72 -33.31
CA ARG A 39 -33.93 -8.52 -34.59
C ARG A 39 -32.47 -8.09 -34.32
N PRO A 40 -31.54 -8.35 -35.26
CA PRO A 40 -30.15 -7.91 -35.17
C PRO A 40 -29.94 -6.40 -35.03
N ASP A 41 -30.99 -5.59 -35.21
CA ASP A 41 -30.97 -4.12 -35.08
C ASP A 41 -31.38 -3.60 -33.68
N GLY A 42 -31.75 -4.49 -32.75
CA GLY A 42 -32.08 -4.14 -31.36
C GLY A 42 -33.46 -3.51 -31.14
N SER A 43 -34.38 -3.58 -32.12
CA SER A 43 -35.74 -3.04 -31.98
C SER A 43 -36.78 -4.11 -31.59
N ARG A 44 -37.64 -3.79 -30.60
CA ARG A 44 -38.83 -4.59 -30.25
C ARG A 44 -39.97 -4.33 -31.26
N PRO A 45 -40.94 -5.25 -31.38
CA PRO A 45 -42.05 -5.11 -32.33
C PRO A 45 -42.97 -3.88 -32.11
N ASP A 46 -42.86 -3.19 -30.98
CA ASP A 46 -43.71 -2.05 -30.61
C ASP A 46 -43.10 -0.66 -30.94
N GLY A 47 -41.90 -0.61 -31.53
CA GLY A 47 -41.26 0.64 -31.93
C GLY A 47 -40.76 1.51 -30.78
N SER A 48 -40.80 1.03 -29.54
CA SER A 48 -40.20 1.74 -28.41
C SER A 48 -38.70 1.44 -28.31
N ARG A 49 -37.89 2.49 -28.50
CA ARG A 49 -36.45 2.44 -28.19
C ARG A 49 -36.35 2.35 -26.67
N PRO A 50 -35.56 1.44 -26.08
CA PRO A 50 -35.23 1.56 -24.67
C PRO A 50 -34.55 2.91 -24.53
N ASP A 51 -35.15 3.79 -23.72
CA ASP A 51 -34.57 5.07 -23.38
C ASP A 51 -33.14 4.81 -22.95
N GLY A 52 -32.22 5.27 -23.79
CA GLY A 52 -30.81 5.19 -23.57
C GLY A 52 -30.52 5.97 -22.30
N SER A 53 -30.54 5.26 -21.18
CA SER A 53 -29.74 5.57 -20.01
C SER A 53 -28.31 5.52 -20.53
N GLY A 54 -27.85 6.61 -21.14
CA GLY A 54 -26.44 6.78 -21.46
C GLY A 54 -25.67 6.44 -20.19
N PRO A 55 -24.52 5.75 -20.30
CA PRO A 55 -23.80 5.30 -19.10
C PRO A 55 -23.66 6.52 -18.19
N ALA A 56 -24.32 6.45 -17.03
CA ALA A 56 -24.22 7.50 -16.02
C ALA A 56 -22.73 7.70 -15.82
N ARG A 57 -22.21 8.86 -16.23
CA ARG A 57 -20.78 9.14 -16.22
C ARG A 57 -20.34 8.92 -14.78
N ALA A 58 -19.59 7.83 -14.55
CA ALA A 58 -19.24 7.41 -13.20
C ALA A 58 -18.51 8.57 -12.53
N ALA A 59 -19.18 9.21 -11.58
CA ALA A 59 -18.68 10.41 -10.93
C ALA A 59 -17.48 10.05 -10.06
N GLU A 60 -16.59 11.01 -9.85
CA GLU A 60 -15.52 10.88 -8.86
C GLU A 60 -16.15 10.68 -7.47
N GLN A 61 -15.62 9.74 -6.72
CA GLN A 61 -16.05 9.49 -5.35
C GLN A 61 -14.98 10.00 -4.38
N THR A 62 -15.36 10.97 -3.55
CA THR A 62 -14.52 11.48 -2.46
C THR A 62 -15.11 11.02 -1.12
N MET A 63 -14.26 10.46 -0.26
CA MET A 63 -14.60 10.06 1.11
C MET A 63 -13.73 10.83 2.10
N THR A 64 -14.33 11.30 3.20
CA THR A 64 -13.63 11.93 4.32
C THR A 64 -14.09 11.33 5.64
N ALA A 65 -13.33 11.59 6.70
CA ALA A 65 -13.74 11.34 8.07
C ALA A 65 -13.14 12.42 8.98
N PRO A 66 -13.77 12.79 10.10
CA PRO A 66 -13.21 13.79 11.00
C PRO A 66 -11.98 13.27 11.74
N LEU A 67 -10.99 14.15 11.92
CA LEU A 67 -9.78 13.94 12.72
C LEU A 67 -10.14 13.53 14.15
N ALA A 68 -11.13 14.20 14.72
CA ALA A 68 -11.68 13.95 16.07
C ALA A 68 -10.60 13.83 17.15
N GLY A 69 -9.62 14.73 17.13
CA GLY A 69 -8.54 14.80 18.12
C GLY A 69 -7.51 13.68 18.05
N ARG A 70 -7.55 12.80 17.03
CA ARG A 70 -6.56 11.72 16.88
C ARG A 70 -5.16 12.27 16.70
N GLN A 71 -4.22 11.67 17.41
CA GLN A 71 -2.79 12.00 17.32
C GLN A 71 -1.98 10.87 16.67
N ARG A 72 -2.52 9.65 16.63
CA ARG A 72 -1.88 8.47 16.07
C ARG A 72 -2.93 7.66 15.33
N ALA A 73 -2.56 7.05 14.22
CA ALA A 73 -3.44 6.16 13.47
C ALA A 73 -2.66 5.14 12.64
N THR A 74 -3.35 4.07 12.26
CA THR A 74 -2.86 3.09 11.28
C THR A 74 -3.71 3.17 10.03
N PHE A 75 -3.09 3.33 8.88
CA PHE A 75 -3.76 3.20 7.59
C PHE A 75 -3.47 1.82 7.01
N VAL A 76 -4.53 1.12 6.58
CA VAL A 76 -4.45 -0.22 6.00
C VAL A 76 -5.11 -0.23 4.62
N LEU A 77 -4.34 -0.52 3.57
CA LEU A 77 -4.91 -0.87 2.26
C LEU A 77 -5.07 -2.39 2.20
N VAL A 78 -6.32 -2.86 2.22
CA VAL A 78 -6.65 -4.29 2.32
C VAL A 78 -6.60 -4.97 0.96
N ASP A 79 -7.25 -4.37 -0.04
CA ASP A 79 -7.48 -4.97 -1.36
C ASP A 79 -6.47 -4.46 -2.40
N GLY A 80 -6.27 -5.27 -3.45
CA GLY A 80 -5.34 -4.94 -4.52
C GLY A 80 -5.88 -3.90 -5.51
N VAL A 81 -4.97 -3.11 -6.08
CA VAL A 81 -5.29 -2.00 -7.01
C VAL A 81 -4.20 -1.87 -8.06
N SER A 82 -4.49 -1.28 -9.22
CA SER A 82 -3.47 -1.11 -10.27
C SER A 82 -2.57 0.09 -9.99
N SER A 83 -3.15 1.23 -9.60
CA SER A 83 -2.43 2.45 -9.25
C SER A 83 -2.83 2.96 -7.87
N PHE A 84 -1.85 3.22 -7.00
CA PHE A 84 -2.09 3.75 -5.67
C PHE A 84 -1.20 4.95 -5.39
N GLU A 85 -1.81 6.07 -5.02
CA GLU A 85 -1.07 7.24 -4.56
C GLU A 85 -1.50 7.54 -3.14
N LEU A 86 -0.54 7.68 -2.24
CA LEU A 86 -0.77 8.15 -0.88
C LEU A 86 0.13 9.34 -0.61
N ARG A 87 -0.46 10.41 -0.10
CA ARG A 87 0.25 11.61 0.29
C ARG A 87 -0.16 12.07 1.68
N VAL A 88 0.77 12.65 2.43
CA VAL A 88 0.46 13.32 3.69
C VAL A 88 0.40 14.84 3.48
N ALA A 89 -0.65 15.49 3.99
CA ALA A 89 -0.91 16.91 3.79
C ALA A 89 -1.69 17.53 4.97
N ASP A 90 -1.77 18.86 5.01
CA ASP A 90 -2.68 19.57 5.92
C ASP A 90 -4.12 19.42 5.41
N LEU A 91 -4.92 18.67 6.16
CA LEU A 91 -6.33 18.43 5.87
C LEU A 91 -7.28 19.15 6.85
N GLY A 92 -6.75 20.08 7.66
CA GLY A 92 -7.55 20.73 8.70
C GLY A 92 -8.10 19.70 9.70
N ASP A 93 -9.43 19.66 9.79
CA ASP A 93 -10.20 18.80 10.68
C ASP A 93 -10.56 17.44 10.07
N ASP A 94 -10.14 17.14 8.83
CA ASP A 94 -10.34 15.83 8.21
C ASP A 94 -9.18 14.87 8.55
N LEU A 95 -9.48 13.64 8.96
CA LEU A 95 -8.50 12.58 9.20
C LEU A 95 -7.82 12.12 7.89
N TYR A 96 -8.63 11.99 6.84
CA TYR A 96 -8.20 11.60 5.51
C TYR A 96 -9.14 12.20 4.45
N ARG A 97 -8.65 12.23 3.21
CA ARG A 97 -9.47 12.36 1.99
C ARG A 97 -9.09 11.25 1.03
N ILE A 98 -10.06 10.47 0.57
CA ILE A 98 -9.83 9.35 -0.35
C ILE A 98 -10.63 9.61 -1.61
N ASP A 99 -9.94 9.65 -2.75
CA ASP A 99 -10.52 9.96 -4.05
C ASP A 99 -10.38 8.77 -4.99
N THR A 100 -11.49 8.37 -5.58
CA THR A 100 -11.52 7.39 -6.68
C THR A 100 -11.79 8.12 -7.99
N PRO A 101 -10.85 8.12 -8.96
CA PRO A 101 -11.03 8.79 -10.24
C PRO A 101 -12.27 8.30 -10.98
N ALA A 102 -12.89 9.21 -11.75
CA ALA A 102 -14.06 8.90 -12.56
C ALA A 102 -13.78 7.74 -13.52
N GLY A 103 -14.69 6.76 -13.55
CA GLY A 103 -14.57 5.58 -14.41
C GLY A 103 -13.54 4.55 -13.94
N SER A 104 -12.98 4.67 -12.73
CA SER A 104 -12.12 3.61 -12.18
C SER A 104 -12.88 2.29 -12.08
N GLY A 105 -12.18 1.18 -12.39
CA GLY A 105 -12.70 -0.18 -12.21
C GLY A 105 -12.88 -0.61 -10.75
N VAL A 106 -12.63 0.30 -9.80
CA VAL A 106 -12.92 0.11 -8.38
C VAL A 106 -13.62 1.33 -7.79
N ALA A 107 -14.29 1.14 -6.65
CA ALA A 107 -14.79 2.19 -5.78
C ALA A 107 -14.21 2.00 -4.38
N ALA A 108 -13.69 3.08 -3.79
CA ALA A 108 -13.14 3.06 -2.44
C ALA A 108 -14.24 2.82 -1.39
N ARG A 109 -13.90 2.03 -0.36
CA ARG A 109 -14.70 1.86 0.85
C ARG A 109 -13.77 1.97 2.05
N SER A 110 -13.91 3.06 2.80
CA SER A 110 -13.18 3.24 4.05
C SER A 110 -14.03 2.91 5.26
N GLU A 111 -13.39 2.33 6.27
CA GLU A 111 -13.96 2.10 7.59
C GLU A 111 -12.96 2.55 8.66
N VAL A 112 -13.41 3.35 9.62
CA VAL A 112 -12.59 3.77 10.77
C VAL A 112 -13.01 2.95 11.98
N ARG A 113 -12.09 2.12 12.51
CA ARG A 113 -12.27 1.36 13.76
C ARG A 113 -11.16 1.72 14.74
N GLY A 114 -11.53 2.40 15.83
CA GLY A 114 -10.56 2.95 16.78
C GLY A 114 -9.60 3.91 16.07
N ASP A 115 -8.31 3.56 16.10
CA ASP A 115 -7.22 4.30 15.45
C ASP A 115 -6.86 3.74 14.06
N THR A 116 -7.61 2.76 13.54
CA THR A 116 -7.32 2.14 12.25
C THR A 116 -8.28 2.64 11.18
N VAL A 117 -7.72 3.19 10.10
CA VAL A 117 -8.42 3.48 8.85
C VAL A 117 -8.18 2.30 7.91
N ARG A 118 -9.21 1.51 7.63
CA ARG A 118 -9.14 0.39 6.69
C ARG A 118 -9.75 0.83 5.37
N LEU A 119 -8.99 0.74 4.29
CA LEU A 119 -9.44 0.96 2.93
C LEU A 119 -9.59 -0.40 2.23
N GLY A 120 -10.83 -0.75 1.92
CA GLY A 120 -11.18 -1.80 0.98
C GLY A 120 -11.64 -1.23 -0.36
N LEU A 121 -11.69 -2.08 -1.38
CA LEU A 121 -12.05 -1.71 -2.74
C LEU A 121 -13.17 -2.61 -3.26
N ALA A 122 -14.13 -2.00 -3.92
CA ALA A 122 -15.24 -2.70 -4.56
C ALA A 122 -15.07 -2.68 -6.06
N ASP A 123 -15.26 -3.80 -6.74
CA ASP A 123 -15.33 -3.77 -8.20
C ASP A 123 -16.57 -2.99 -8.66
N THR A 124 -16.41 -2.12 -9.66
CA THR A 124 -17.48 -1.30 -10.23
C THR A 124 -18.01 -1.85 -11.55
N GLY A 125 -17.35 -2.87 -12.12
CA GLY A 125 -17.61 -3.36 -13.48
C GLY A 125 -17.13 -2.42 -14.59
N ALA A 126 -16.54 -1.27 -14.27
CA ALA A 126 -15.98 -0.37 -15.26
C ALA A 126 -14.62 -0.89 -15.77
N SER A 127 -14.33 -0.64 -17.05
CA SER A 127 -13.08 -1.06 -17.69
C SER A 127 -11.88 -0.15 -17.42
N GLY A 128 -12.07 0.94 -16.67
CA GLY A 128 -11.01 1.89 -16.37
C GLY A 128 -9.98 1.34 -15.40
N VAL A 129 -8.82 2.00 -15.34
CA VAL A 129 -7.73 1.61 -14.43
C VAL A 129 -8.26 1.59 -12.99
N LYS A 130 -7.99 0.50 -12.27
CA LYS A 130 -8.28 0.41 -10.83
C LYS A 130 -7.29 1.34 -10.11
N ALA A 131 -7.74 2.51 -9.68
CA ALA A 131 -6.89 3.57 -9.18
C ALA A 131 -7.52 4.24 -7.97
N VAL A 132 -6.71 4.54 -6.95
CA VAL A 132 -7.16 5.27 -5.76
C VAL A 132 -6.07 6.24 -5.31
N ARG A 133 -6.49 7.44 -4.91
CA ARG A 133 -5.63 8.47 -4.32
C ARG A 133 -6.06 8.70 -2.87
N VAL A 134 -5.08 8.78 -1.98
CA VAL A 134 -5.30 8.94 -0.54
C VAL A 134 -4.49 10.13 -0.04
N LEU A 135 -5.15 11.04 0.65
CA LEU A 135 -4.52 12.06 1.47
C LEU A 135 -4.73 11.71 2.94
N LEU A 136 -3.65 11.70 3.72
CA LEU A 136 -3.68 11.53 5.16
C LEU A 136 -3.30 12.84 5.86
N ASN A 137 -3.90 13.11 7.02
CA ASN A 137 -3.64 14.33 7.77
C ASN A 137 -2.25 14.30 8.44
N GLU A 138 -1.44 15.33 8.19
CA GLU A 138 -0.08 15.49 8.73
C GLU A 138 0.00 15.66 10.26
N ARG A 139 -1.11 16.07 10.90
CA ARG A 139 -1.17 16.23 12.37
C ARG A 139 -1.11 14.88 13.09
N VAL A 140 -1.38 13.79 12.39
CA VAL A 140 -1.45 12.43 12.92
C VAL A 140 -0.14 11.69 12.66
N ALA A 141 0.35 10.94 13.66
CA ALA A 141 1.44 10.01 13.47
C ALA A 141 0.94 8.69 12.88
N TRP A 142 1.45 8.32 11.71
CA TRP A 142 0.91 7.23 10.89
C TRP A 142 1.79 5.98 10.91
N ARG A 143 1.16 4.84 11.14
CA ARG A 143 1.66 3.53 10.69
C ARG A 143 0.96 3.17 9.38
N LEU A 144 1.71 2.74 8.38
CA LEU A 144 1.16 2.34 7.08
C LEU A 144 1.31 0.84 6.88
N GLN A 145 0.23 0.16 6.48
CA GLN A 145 0.23 -1.27 6.18
C GLN A 145 -0.50 -1.52 4.86
N LEU A 146 0.24 -1.85 3.82
CA LEU A 146 -0.32 -2.09 2.49
C LEU A 146 -0.30 -3.60 2.25
N THR A 147 -1.44 -4.25 2.47
CA THR A 147 -1.58 -5.72 2.36
C THR A 147 -2.07 -6.15 0.99
N GLY A 148 -2.88 -5.32 0.33
CA GLY A 148 -3.30 -5.53 -1.04
C GLY A 148 -2.13 -5.39 -2.02
N GLY A 149 -2.04 -6.28 -3.01
CA GLY A 149 -1.03 -6.18 -4.07
C GLY A 149 -1.30 -4.97 -4.97
N VAL A 150 -0.25 -4.23 -5.32
CA VAL A 150 -0.38 -3.00 -6.10
C VAL A 150 0.57 -3.01 -7.29
N SER A 151 0.08 -2.81 -8.52
CA SER A 151 0.99 -2.82 -9.67
C SER A 151 2.02 -1.67 -9.59
N GLY A 152 1.54 -0.44 -9.36
CA GLY A 152 2.39 0.74 -9.15
C GLY A 152 1.89 1.59 -7.99
N GLN A 153 2.79 1.97 -7.08
CA GLN A 153 2.45 2.85 -5.97
C GLN A 153 3.49 3.94 -5.71
N VAL A 154 2.99 5.11 -5.31
CA VAL A 154 3.79 6.24 -4.84
C VAL A 154 3.30 6.61 -3.45
N LEU A 155 4.22 6.59 -2.48
CA LEU A 155 3.98 7.01 -1.11
C LEU A 155 4.76 8.30 -0.84
N ASP A 156 4.11 9.45 -1.00
CA ASP A 156 4.65 10.76 -0.61
C ASP A 156 4.44 10.97 0.89
N LEU A 157 5.43 10.56 1.66
CA LEU A 157 5.46 10.63 3.12
C LEU A 157 6.32 11.80 3.61
N THR A 158 6.69 12.73 2.73
CA THR A 158 7.62 13.83 3.04
C THR A 158 7.14 14.72 4.18
N ARG A 159 5.82 14.84 4.38
CA ARG A 159 5.18 15.58 5.49
C ARG A 159 4.70 14.68 6.63
N ALA A 160 5.02 13.39 6.59
CA ALA A 160 4.47 12.42 7.52
C ALA A 160 5.24 12.40 8.85
N ARG A 161 4.50 12.25 9.95
CA ARG A 161 5.02 11.77 11.23
C ARG A 161 4.97 10.24 11.21
N LEU A 162 6.04 9.58 10.78
CA LEU A 162 6.01 8.13 10.55
C LEU A 162 6.26 7.30 11.82
N LEU A 163 5.44 6.27 12.00
CA LEU A 163 5.60 5.22 13.01
C LEU A 163 6.13 3.91 12.42
N GLY A 164 6.13 3.80 11.09
CA GLY A 164 6.60 2.64 10.33
C GLY A 164 5.79 2.39 9.07
N VAL A 165 6.40 1.72 8.11
CA VAL A 165 5.80 1.35 6.83
C VAL A 165 5.96 -0.15 6.61
N GLU A 166 4.87 -0.84 6.32
CA GLU A 166 4.86 -2.25 5.96
C GLU A 166 4.19 -2.45 4.59
N LEU A 167 4.97 -2.98 3.66
CA LEU A 167 4.57 -3.30 2.29
C LEU A 167 4.44 -4.82 2.21
N ALA A 168 3.24 -5.32 2.50
CA ALA A 168 2.95 -6.75 2.56
C ALA A 168 2.35 -7.31 1.26
N GLY A 169 1.64 -6.48 0.52
CA GLY A 169 1.23 -6.79 -0.85
C GLY A 169 2.42 -6.72 -1.80
N GLY A 170 2.46 -7.62 -2.79
CA GLY A 170 3.47 -7.55 -3.84
C GLY A 170 3.25 -6.37 -4.79
N SER A 171 4.31 -5.90 -5.43
CA SER A 171 4.22 -4.80 -6.40
C SER A 171 5.17 -4.91 -7.59
N SER A 172 4.82 -4.29 -8.73
CA SER A 172 5.80 -4.14 -9.81
C SER A 172 6.72 -2.95 -9.57
N ARG A 173 6.17 -1.83 -9.07
CA ARG A 173 6.94 -0.63 -8.75
C ARG A 173 6.41 0.02 -7.48
N THR A 174 7.32 0.32 -6.57
CA THR A 174 7.07 1.10 -5.37
C THR A 174 8.04 2.27 -5.31
N GLU A 175 7.51 3.48 -5.16
CA GLU A 175 8.28 4.67 -4.82
C GLU A 175 7.86 5.16 -3.41
N VAL A 176 8.83 5.36 -2.52
CA VAL A 176 8.61 5.87 -1.17
C VAL A 176 9.44 7.12 -0.96
N LEU A 177 8.78 8.26 -0.77
CA LEU A 177 9.44 9.51 -0.41
C LEU A 177 9.29 9.70 1.10
N LEU A 178 10.36 9.49 1.84
CA LEU A 178 10.37 9.57 3.31
C LEU A 178 10.49 11.04 3.78
N PRO A 179 9.99 11.34 4.99
CA PRO A 179 10.28 12.61 5.64
C PRO A 179 11.76 12.67 6.07
N VAL A 180 12.21 13.85 6.50
CA VAL A 180 13.45 13.94 7.29
C VAL A 180 13.29 13.04 8.51
N ILE A 181 14.22 12.11 8.69
CA ILE A 181 14.16 11.14 9.78
C ILE A 181 14.68 11.80 11.07
N ASP A 182 13.86 11.72 12.12
CA ASP A 182 14.25 11.99 13.51
C ASP A 182 14.15 10.67 14.27
N GLY A 183 15.29 10.12 14.69
CA GLY A 183 15.37 8.79 15.30
C GLY A 183 15.39 7.64 14.29
N THR A 184 14.66 6.56 14.53
CA THR A 184 14.72 5.37 13.66
C THR A 184 13.39 5.11 12.95
N VAL A 185 13.41 5.09 11.62
CA VAL A 185 12.29 4.66 10.78
C VAL A 185 12.57 3.26 10.24
N VAL A 186 11.58 2.39 10.34
CA VAL A 186 11.60 1.06 9.73
C VAL A 186 10.63 1.01 8.56
N VAL A 187 11.16 0.62 7.39
CA VAL A 187 10.38 0.24 6.22
C VAL A 187 10.57 -1.25 6.02
N ARG A 188 9.46 -2.00 6.05
CA ARG A 188 9.49 -3.46 5.92
C ARG A 188 8.75 -3.90 4.66
N LEU A 189 9.42 -4.70 3.85
CA LEU A 189 8.88 -5.30 2.64
C LEU A 189 8.69 -6.80 2.87
N THR A 190 7.45 -7.24 3.01
CA THR A 190 7.07 -8.66 3.16
C THR A 190 6.38 -9.23 1.92
N GLY A 191 5.86 -8.38 1.04
CA GLY A 191 5.46 -8.75 -0.33
C GLY A 191 6.63 -8.54 -1.29
N GLY A 192 6.82 -9.43 -2.27
CA GLY A 192 7.89 -9.26 -3.26
C GLY A 192 7.68 -8.04 -4.16
N THR A 193 8.77 -7.43 -4.65
CA THR A 193 8.68 -6.30 -5.61
C THR A 193 9.68 -6.39 -6.75
N SER A 194 9.30 -5.96 -7.95
CA SER A 194 10.26 -5.85 -9.05
C SER A 194 11.17 -4.62 -8.89
N GLN A 195 10.63 -3.50 -8.40
CA GLN A 195 11.37 -2.27 -8.19
C GLN A 195 10.91 -1.58 -6.90
N LEU A 196 11.87 -1.21 -6.06
CA LEU A 196 11.67 -0.38 -4.88
C LEU A 196 12.64 0.80 -4.92
N ASP A 197 12.11 2.00 -5.02
CA ASP A 197 12.87 3.24 -4.93
C ASP A 197 12.47 3.98 -3.66
N VAL A 198 13.43 4.22 -2.77
CA VAL A 198 13.24 4.96 -1.53
C VAL A 198 14.07 6.23 -1.62
N ARG A 199 13.43 7.39 -1.45
CA ARG A 199 14.11 8.67 -1.32
C ARG A 199 14.02 9.14 0.12
N VAL A 200 15.15 9.50 0.72
CA VAL A 200 15.21 9.99 2.09
C VAL A 200 16.12 11.22 2.18
N PRO A 201 15.61 12.38 2.61
CA PRO A 201 16.43 13.59 2.73
C PRO A 201 17.34 13.54 3.96
N GLY A 202 18.42 14.33 3.94
CA GLY A 202 19.29 14.57 5.10
C GLY A 202 20.32 13.48 5.39
N ALA A 203 20.55 12.57 4.44
CA ALA A 203 21.56 11.51 4.50
C ALA A 203 21.64 10.74 5.84
N PRO A 204 20.51 10.16 6.33
CA PRO A 204 20.54 9.36 7.55
C PRO A 204 21.38 8.10 7.34
N ALA A 205 21.83 7.48 8.43
CA ALA A 205 22.50 6.19 8.34
C ALA A 205 21.50 5.13 7.83
N VAL A 206 21.80 4.51 6.69
CA VAL A 206 20.96 3.48 6.07
C VAL A 206 21.53 2.10 6.35
N ARG A 207 20.65 1.17 6.73
CA ARG A 207 20.96 -0.27 6.81
C ARG A 207 19.86 -1.07 6.15
N VAL A 208 20.24 -1.98 5.27
CA VAL A 208 19.33 -2.83 4.50
C VAL A 208 19.55 -4.28 4.89
N ARG A 209 18.53 -4.95 5.44
CA ARG A 209 18.55 -6.41 5.65
C ARG A 209 17.87 -7.09 4.47
N VAL A 210 18.54 -8.03 3.83
CA VAL A 210 18.05 -8.79 2.68
C VAL A 210 17.72 -10.21 3.12
N GLY A 211 16.45 -10.48 3.41
CA GLY A 211 15.96 -11.75 3.92
C GLY A 211 15.92 -12.86 2.86
N ALA A 212 15.26 -12.61 1.73
CA ALA A 212 15.05 -13.63 0.68
C ALA A 212 15.92 -13.47 -0.58
N GLY A 213 16.74 -12.41 -0.65
CA GLY A 213 17.63 -12.11 -1.77
C GLY A 213 17.19 -10.88 -2.57
N ALA A 214 18.13 -10.28 -3.30
CA ALA A 214 17.84 -9.17 -4.21
C ALA A 214 18.71 -9.19 -5.48
N GLY A 215 18.13 -8.78 -6.61
CA GLY A 215 18.86 -8.72 -7.89
C GLY A 215 19.94 -7.62 -7.89
N SER A 216 19.60 -6.42 -7.41
CA SER A 216 20.56 -5.37 -7.09
C SER A 216 20.06 -4.50 -5.95
N VAL A 217 21.00 -3.98 -5.17
CA VAL A 217 20.75 -2.97 -4.13
C VAL A 217 21.71 -1.81 -4.35
N VAL A 218 21.20 -0.58 -4.31
CA VAL A 218 21.97 0.66 -4.37
C VAL A 218 21.59 1.50 -3.15
N VAL A 219 22.58 2.01 -2.43
CA VAL A 219 22.39 2.90 -1.28
C VAL A 219 23.39 4.04 -1.40
N GLY A 220 22.92 5.24 -1.72
CA GLY A 220 23.81 6.34 -2.12
C GLY A 220 24.72 5.92 -3.27
N ASP A 221 26.03 6.04 -3.09
CA ASP A 221 27.04 5.65 -4.09
C ASP A 221 27.42 4.16 -4.04
N GLU A 222 26.98 3.42 -3.01
CA GLU A 222 27.31 2.01 -2.85
C GLU A 222 26.35 1.11 -3.65
N ARG A 223 26.89 0.13 -4.38
CA ARG A 223 26.11 -0.80 -5.20
C ARG A 223 26.52 -2.25 -5.00
N TRP A 224 25.52 -3.11 -4.88
CA TRP A 224 25.66 -4.57 -4.85
C TRP A 224 24.76 -5.20 -5.92
N ASN A 225 25.24 -6.24 -6.59
CA ASN A 225 24.47 -7.04 -7.55
C ASN A 225 24.45 -8.50 -7.09
N GLY A 226 23.36 -9.22 -7.32
CA GLY A 226 23.20 -10.62 -6.94
C GLY A 226 23.31 -10.83 -5.42
N VAL A 227 22.53 -10.07 -4.63
CA VAL A 227 22.61 -10.11 -3.17
C VAL A 227 21.94 -11.36 -2.63
N GLY A 228 22.71 -12.19 -1.92
CA GLY A 228 22.22 -13.41 -1.29
C GLY A 228 21.29 -13.17 -0.10
N ALA A 229 20.44 -14.15 0.18
CA ALA A 229 19.59 -14.20 1.37
C ALA A 229 20.43 -14.12 2.66
N GLY A 230 19.91 -13.42 3.67
CA GLY A 230 20.56 -13.17 4.95
C GLY A 230 21.57 -12.01 4.97
N SER A 231 21.81 -11.35 3.84
CA SER A 231 22.79 -10.26 3.76
C SER A 231 22.35 -9.03 4.57
N LEU A 232 23.32 -8.32 5.15
CA LEU A 232 23.12 -7.03 5.78
C LEU A 232 24.03 -6.02 5.07
N LEU A 233 23.41 -5.05 4.40
CA LEU A 233 24.07 -4.01 3.61
C LEU A 233 23.90 -2.65 4.28
N GLY A 234 24.73 -1.68 3.92
CA GLY A 234 24.73 -0.35 4.52
C GLY A 234 25.32 -0.36 5.93
N ALA A 235 26.29 0.51 6.19
CA ALA A 235 27.04 0.48 7.45
C ALA A 235 27.81 1.76 7.86
N PRO A 236 28.06 2.81 7.04
CA PRO A 236 28.80 3.95 7.55
C PRO A 236 28.05 4.65 8.69
N GLY A 237 28.64 4.63 9.89
CA GLY A 237 28.15 5.44 11.02
C GLY A 237 26.85 4.98 11.69
N TRP A 238 26.27 3.84 11.35
CA TRP A 238 24.99 3.38 11.93
C TRP A 238 24.95 3.47 13.46
N ASP A 239 25.94 2.88 14.14
CA ASP A 239 25.95 2.81 15.60
C ASP A 239 26.12 4.19 16.26
N ARG A 240 26.68 5.16 15.52
CA ARG A 240 26.93 6.55 15.97
C ARG A 240 25.82 7.51 15.57
N SER A 241 25.00 7.17 14.58
CA SER A 241 23.89 8.02 14.12
C SER A 241 22.70 7.89 15.06
N THR A 242 21.98 8.97 15.34
CA THR A 242 20.64 8.93 15.95
C THR A 242 19.56 8.70 14.90
N ASP A 243 19.80 9.23 13.69
CA ASP A 243 18.84 9.23 12.59
C ASP A 243 19.16 8.09 11.62
N ARG A 244 18.21 7.17 11.50
CA ARG A 244 18.45 5.84 10.94
C ARG A 244 17.27 5.38 10.09
N LEU A 245 17.58 4.91 8.89
CA LEU A 245 16.64 4.16 8.05
C LEU A 245 17.01 2.69 8.07
N TYR A 246 16.14 1.87 8.68
CA TYR A 246 16.22 0.42 8.56
C TYR A 246 15.27 -0.07 7.48
N LEU A 247 15.82 -0.57 6.37
CA LEU A 247 15.05 -1.20 5.31
C LEU A 247 15.13 -2.72 5.46
N ASP A 248 14.01 -3.34 5.78
CA ASP A 248 13.92 -4.79 5.99
C ASP A 248 13.21 -5.48 4.82
N LEU A 249 13.99 -6.09 3.92
CA LEU A 249 13.51 -6.82 2.76
C LEU A 249 13.30 -8.29 3.12
N VAL A 250 12.17 -8.59 3.78
CA VAL A 250 11.82 -9.96 4.17
C VAL A 250 11.57 -10.82 2.94
N ALA A 251 10.84 -10.30 1.96
CA ALA A 251 10.63 -10.91 0.66
C ALA A 251 11.66 -10.44 -0.39
N GLY A 252 11.69 -11.13 -1.53
CA GLY A 252 12.63 -10.83 -2.61
C GLY A 252 12.31 -9.53 -3.34
N ALA A 253 13.34 -8.81 -3.74
CA ALA A 253 13.24 -7.61 -4.57
C ALA A 253 14.18 -7.69 -5.77
N ASN A 254 13.73 -7.38 -6.99
CA ASN A 254 14.64 -7.42 -8.13
C ASN A 254 15.61 -6.21 -8.13
N SER A 255 15.11 -4.98 -8.05
CA SER A 255 15.95 -3.78 -7.89
C SER A 255 15.52 -2.95 -6.68
N VAL A 256 16.48 -2.54 -5.86
CA VAL A 256 16.29 -1.65 -4.72
C VAL A 256 17.24 -0.47 -4.82
N THR A 257 16.70 0.74 -4.75
CA THR A 257 17.48 1.98 -4.71
C THR A 257 17.10 2.75 -3.46
N VAL A 258 18.09 3.18 -2.68
CA VAL A 258 17.91 4.14 -1.59
C VAL A 258 18.73 5.37 -1.94
N ASP A 259 18.02 6.44 -2.32
CA ASP A 259 18.59 7.74 -2.61
C ASP A 259 18.55 8.60 -1.34
N THR A 260 19.73 8.86 -0.81
CA THR A 260 19.96 9.76 0.31
C THR A 260 20.37 11.11 -0.26
N GLY A 261 19.42 11.90 -0.75
CA GLY A 261 19.73 13.16 -1.43
C GLY A 261 20.70 14.03 -0.63
N GLU A 262 21.65 14.69 -1.31
CA GLU A 262 22.56 15.65 -0.68
C GLU A 262 21.74 16.82 -0.10
N GLY A 263 22.07 17.22 1.13
CA GLY A 263 21.39 18.29 1.86
C GLY A 263 21.58 19.67 1.27
#